data_AF-A0A417GLJ4-F1
#
_entry.id   AF-A0A417GLJ4-F1
#
_cell.length_a   1.000
_cell.length_b   1.000
_cell.length_c   1.000
_cell.angle_alpha   90.00
_cell.angle_beta   90.00
_cell.angle_gamma   90.00
#
_symmetry.space_group_name_H-M   'P 1'
#
loop_
_entity.id
_entity.type
_entity.pdbx_description
1 polymer ?
#
loop_
_entity_poly.entity_id
_entity_poly.type
_entity_poly.pdbx_seq_one_letter_code
_entity_poly.pdbx_strand_id
1 'polypeptide(L)'
;MIVYDKLWIALKDKGISQNRLYKYYNISRAQIYRLKHNQVVYTSTLDMLCNILQCSDISDIATFIPDRPGEPENEFSPAEPHTESEGTEK
;
A
#
# COMPACT_ATOMS: atom_id res chain seq x y z
N MET A 1 3.61 8.50 -2.75
CA MET A 1 3.05 8.70 -1.39
C MET A 1 2.25 7.49 -0.90
N ILE A 2 2.11 7.32 0.42
CA ILE A 2 1.20 6.32 1.04
C ILE A 2 -0.08 7.02 1.50
N VAL A 3 -1.24 6.46 1.17
CA VAL A 3 -2.56 6.97 1.60
C VAL A 3 -3.29 5.96 2.48
N TYR A 4 -4.13 6.45 3.39
CA TYR A 4 -4.80 5.64 4.41
C TYR A 4 -6.33 5.61 4.28
N ASP A 5 -6.88 5.82 3.09
CA ASP A 5 -8.35 5.88 2.92
C ASP A 5 -9.03 4.55 3.29
N LYS A 6 -8.39 3.43 2.97
CA LYS A 6 -8.85 2.08 3.32
C LYS A 6 -8.98 1.86 4.83
N LEU A 7 -8.11 2.50 5.63
CA LEU A 7 -8.18 2.43 7.09
C LEU A 7 -9.56 2.88 7.60
N TRP A 8 -10.10 3.98 7.06
CA TRP A 8 -11.37 4.54 7.53
C TRP A 8 -12.56 3.68 7.11
N ILE A 9 -12.46 3.03 5.95
CA ILE A 9 -13.44 2.04 5.48
C ILE A 9 -13.43 0.83 6.42
N ALA A 10 -12.26 0.25 6.68
CA ALA A 10 -12.11 -0.90 7.57
C ALA A 10 -12.62 -0.60 9.00
N LEU A 11 -12.34 0.58 9.54
CA LEU A 11 -12.86 1.02 10.84
C LEU A 11 -14.39 1.10 10.84
N LYS A 12 -14.99 1.63 9.77
CA LYS A 12 -16.46 1.72 9.64
C LYS A 12 -17.08 0.33 9.57
N ASP A 13 -16.51 -0.57 8.79
CA ASP A 13 -17.01 -1.94 8.61
C ASP A 13 -16.95 -2.75 9.91
N LYS A 14 -15.92 -2.49 10.75
CA LYS A 14 -15.80 -3.09 12.09
C LYS A 14 -16.56 -2.34 13.19
N GLY A 15 -17.31 -1.28 12.86
CA GLY A 15 -18.05 -0.48 13.84
C GLY A 15 -17.15 0.27 14.85
N ILE A 16 -15.90 0.54 14.48
CA ILE A 16 -14.92 1.24 15.32
C ILE A 16 -14.93 2.73 14.96
N SER A 17 -15.47 3.55 15.88
CA SER A 17 -15.41 5.00 15.73
C SER A 17 -14.00 5.55 16.02
N GLN A 18 -13.69 6.72 15.47
CA GLN A 18 -12.44 7.44 15.80
C GLN A 18 -12.31 7.74 17.30
N ASN A 19 -13.44 7.94 18.00
CA ASN A 19 -13.45 8.08 19.45
C ASN A 19 -12.92 6.84 20.16
N ARG A 20 -13.16 5.65 19.59
CA ARG A 20 -12.67 4.40 20.15
C ARG A 20 -11.14 4.30 20.06
N LEU A 21 -10.55 4.81 18.97
CA LEU A 21 -9.10 4.80 18.74
C LEU A 21 -8.32 5.51 19.85
N TYR A 22 -8.70 6.72 20.23
CA TYR A 22 -7.96 7.44 21.27
C TYR A 22 -8.38 7.08 22.70
N LYS A 23 -9.59 6.54 22.91
CA LYS A 23 -10.07 6.16 24.27
C LYS A 23 -9.66 4.75 24.70
N TYR A 24 -9.60 3.79 23.77
CA TYR A 24 -9.40 2.37 24.09
C TYR A 24 -8.11 1.80 23.50
N TYR A 25 -7.58 2.40 22.44
CA TYR A 25 -6.40 1.90 21.75
C TYR A 25 -5.17 2.81 21.91
N ASN A 26 -5.25 3.83 22.79
CA ASN A 26 -4.15 4.76 23.08
C ASN A 26 -3.57 5.49 21.86
N ILE A 27 -4.30 5.55 20.75
CA ILE A 27 -3.87 6.29 19.56
C ILE A 27 -4.08 7.78 19.80
N SER A 28 -2.99 8.55 19.84
CA SER A 28 -3.10 9.99 20.09
C SER A 28 -3.87 10.70 18.97
N ARG A 29 -4.53 11.82 19.30
CA ARG A 29 -5.21 12.66 18.31
C ARG A 29 -4.25 13.14 17.21
N ALA A 30 -2.98 13.36 17.55
CA ALA A 30 -1.95 13.73 16.59
C ALA A 30 -1.65 12.61 15.58
N GLN A 31 -1.64 11.34 16.01
CA GLN A 31 -1.50 10.21 15.08
C GLN A 31 -2.71 10.07 14.17
N ILE A 32 -3.92 10.21 14.71
CA ILE A 32 -5.15 10.21 13.90
C ILE A 32 -5.12 11.34 12.88
N TYR A 33 -4.68 12.54 13.26
CA TYR A 33 -4.52 13.67 12.36
C TYR A 33 -3.54 13.34 11.22
N ARG A 34 -2.36 12.80 11.54
CA ARG A 34 -1.37 12.38 10.54
C ARG A 34 -1.95 11.38 9.54
N LEU A 35 -2.67 10.37 10.02
CA LEU A 35 -3.33 9.37 9.17
C LEU A 35 -4.37 10.01 8.24
N LYS A 36 -5.17 10.97 8.73
CA LYS A 36 -6.17 11.67 7.91
C LYS A 36 -5.57 12.52 6.80
N HIS A 37 -4.38 13.07 7.04
CA HIS A 37 -3.69 13.95 6.11
C HIS A 37 -2.58 13.23 5.33
N ASN A 38 -2.58 11.89 5.32
CA ASN A 38 -1.58 11.05 4.62
C ASN A 38 -0.13 11.46 4.95
N GLN A 39 0.10 11.90 6.20
CA GLN A 39 1.41 12.27 6.69
C GLN A 39 2.22 11.04 7.10
N VAL A 40 3.52 11.24 7.29
CA VAL A 40 4.42 10.19 7.79
C VAL A 40 3.99 9.73 9.18
N VAL A 41 3.81 8.42 9.30
CA VAL A 41 3.59 7.69 10.55
C VAL A 41 4.66 6.61 10.68
N TYR A 42 4.87 6.13 11.90
CA TYR A 42 5.78 5.01 12.13
C TYR A 42 5.10 3.69 11.73
N THR A 43 5.88 2.72 11.26
CA THR A 43 5.38 1.38 10.93
C THR A 43 4.72 0.69 12.13
N SER A 44 5.18 0.97 13.36
CA SER A 44 4.53 0.51 14.59
C SER A 44 3.09 1.00 14.76
N THR A 45 2.74 2.16 14.20
CA THR A 45 1.36 2.65 14.20
C THR A 45 0.50 1.81 13.27
N LEU A 46 1.04 1.42 12.11
CA LEU A 46 0.36 0.55 11.16
C LEU A 46 0.19 -0.86 11.73
N ASP A 47 1.22 -1.41 12.37
CA ASP A 47 1.16 -2.69 13.08
C ASP A 47 0.06 -2.71 14.15
N MET A 48 0.00 -1.67 15.00
CA MET A 48 -1.08 -1.54 15.98
C MET A 48 -2.47 -1.52 15.32
N LEU A 49 -2.63 -0.75 14.24
CA LEU A 49 -3.90 -0.66 13.51
C LEU A 49 -4.28 -2.01 12.90
N CYS A 50 -3.32 -2.73 12.30
CA CYS A 50 -3.52 -4.06 11.77
C CYS A 50 -3.95 -5.05 12.86
N ASN A 51 -3.38 -4.98 14.07
CA ASN A 51 -3.79 -5.83 15.19
C ASN A 51 -5.23 -5.52 15.65
N ILE A 52 -5.61 -4.24 15.71
CA ILE A 52 -6.97 -3.81 16.10
C ILE A 52 -7.99 -4.25 15.05
N LEU A 53 -7.63 -4.11 13.77
CA LEU A 53 -8.48 -4.40 12.63
C LEU A 53 -8.35 -5.85 12.16
N GLN A 54 -7.49 -6.66 12.76
CA GLN A 54 -7.19 -8.03 12.34
C GLN A 54 -6.93 -8.13 10.83
N CYS A 55 -6.04 -7.29 10.32
CA CYS A 55 -5.66 -7.28 8.90
C CYS A 55 -4.95 -8.59 8.51
N SER A 56 -5.17 -9.03 7.28
CA SER A 56 -4.38 -10.10 6.67
C SER A 56 -3.13 -9.55 5.99
N ASP A 57 -3.22 -8.35 5.44
CA ASP A 57 -2.12 -7.65 4.79
C ASP A 57 -2.17 -6.14 5.06
N ILE A 58 -1.02 -5.44 4.91
CA ILE A 58 -0.96 -3.99 5.10
C ILE A 58 -1.83 -3.21 4.09
N SER A 59 -2.07 -3.78 2.91
CA SER A 59 -2.93 -3.22 1.88
C SER A 59 -4.41 -3.16 2.27
N ASP A 60 -4.80 -3.77 3.40
CA ASP A 60 -6.14 -3.64 3.99
C ASP A 60 -6.38 -2.23 4.54
N ILE A 61 -5.32 -1.49 4.90
CA ILE A 61 -5.44 -0.17 5.54
C ILE A 61 -4.65 0.94 4.84
N ALA A 62 -3.68 0.59 3.99
CA ALA A 62 -2.82 1.53 3.29
C ALA A 62 -2.79 1.26 1.79
N THR A 63 -2.45 2.28 1.00
CA THR A 63 -2.25 2.15 -0.46
C THR A 63 -1.08 3.01 -0.88
N PHE A 64 -0.21 2.42 -1.72
CA PHE A 64 0.87 3.14 -2.35
C PHE A 64 0.39 3.81 -3.63
N ILE A 65 0.68 5.10 -3.77
CA ILE A 65 0.46 5.90 -4.97
C ILE A 65 1.85 6.35 -5.45
N PRO A 66 2.31 5.95 -6.64
CA PRO A 66 3.56 6.45 -7.21
C PRO A 66 3.56 7.98 -7.33
N ASP A 67 4.65 8.65 -6.94
CA ASP A 67 4.76 10.11 -7.04
C ASP A 67 4.83 10.60 -8.49
N ARG A 68 5.20 9.70 -9.41
CA ARG A 68 5.03 9.85 -10.85
C ARG A 68 4.25 8.63 -11.31
N PRO A 69 3.03 8.76 -11.84
CA PRO A 69 2.38 7.65 -12.50
C PRO A 69 3.30 7.26 -13.65
N GLY A 70 3.77 6.01 -13.66
CA GLY A 70 4.73 5.55 -14.66
C GLY A 70 4.21 5.85 -16.06
N GLU A 71 5.04 6.51 -16.87
CA GLU A 71 4.99 6.26 -18.31
C GLU A 71 5.08 4.73 -18.49
N PRO A 72 4.31 4.13 -19.40
CA PRO A 72 4.31 2.69 -19.57
C PRO A 72 5.75 2.21 -19.77
N GLU A 73 6.30 1.52 -18.77
CA GLU A 73 7.53 0.77 -18.96
C GLU A 73 7.27 -0.18 -20.12
N ASN A 74 8.14 -0.08 -21.13
CA ASN A 74 8.17 -0.94 -22.29
C ASN A 74 8.52 -2.37 -21.85
N GLU A 75 7.58 -3.03 -21.19
CA GLU A 75 7.63 -4.46 -20.86
C GLU A 75 7.32 -5.22 -22.17
N PHE A 76 8.30 -5.98 -22.65
CA PHE A 76 8.34 -6.76 -23.90
C PHE A 76 8.83 -6.04 -25.17
N SER A 77 10.15 -5.92 -25.31
CA SER A 77 10.80 -6.31 -26.56
C SER A 77 11.37 -7.71 -26.35
N PRO A 78 10.67 -8.80 -26.73
CA PRO A 78 11.31 -10.10 -26.82
C PRO A 78 12.45 -9.96 -27.83
N ALA A 79 13.65 -10.36 -27.44
CA ALA A 79 14.77 -10.50 -28.36
C ALA A 79 14.30 -11.39 -29.53
N GLU A 80 14.21 -10.79 -30.72
CA GLU A 80 13.96 -11.52 -31.96
C GLU A 80 15.07 -12.58 -32.15
N PRO A 81 14.73 -13.73 -32.77
CA PRO A 81 15.40 -15.00 -32.56
C PRO A 81 16.80 -15.02 -33.14
N HIS A 82 17.71 -15.72 -32.46
CA HIS A 82 18.91 -16.26 -33.08
C HIS A 82 18.49 -17.13 -34.27
N THR A 83 18.68 -16.62 -35.50
CA THR A 83 18.64 -17.46 -36.69
C THR A 83 19.80 -18.44 -36.62
N GLU A 84 19.47 -19.73 -36.44
CA GLU A 84 20.33 -20.85 -36.76
C GLU A 84 20.89 -20.67 -38.17
N SER A 85 22.21 -20.57 -38.29
CA SER A 85 22.91 -20.77 -39.56
C SER A 85 23.34 -22.24 -39.65
N GLU A 86 22.43 -23.11 -40.09
CA GLU A 86 22.82 -24.31 -40.83
C GLU A 86 22.80 -23.98 -42.32
N GLY A 87 23.95 -24.15 -42.97
CA GLY A 87 24.13 -23.80 -44.38
C GLY A 87 25.56 -24.02 -44.86
N THR A 88 26.04 -25.24 -44.71
CA THR A 88 27.18 -25.77 -45.47
C THR A 88 26.81 -25.79 -46.95
N GLU A 89 27.46 -24.98 -47.81
CA GLU A 89 27.78 -25.36 -49.21
C GLU A 89 28.73 -24.35 -49.90
N LYS A 90 30.04 -24.61 -49.89
CA LYS A 90 30.91 -24.75 -51.08
C LYS A 90 32.37 -24.99 -50.71
#